data_AF-A0A7R9KDF6-F1
#
_entry.id   AF-A0A7R9KDF6-F1
#
_cell.length_a   1.000
_cell.length_b   1.000
_cell.length_c   1.000
_cell.angle_alpha   90.00
_cell.angle_beta   90.00
_cell.angle_gamma   90.00
#
_symmetry.space_group_name_H-M   'P 1'
#
loop_
_entity.id
_entity.type
_entity.pdbx_description
1 polymer ?
#
loop_
_entity_poly.entity_id
_entity_poly.type
_entity_poly.pdbx_seq_one_letter_code
_entity_poly.pdbx_strand_id
1 'polypeptide(L)'
;MNKHFPIFTLISCIFFIITVNGRRECIARKVQNADTVCVCNATYCDDLPALQRPQPGFATVFESNKQGLRFRQTALKFDSMASQSTADQSVTITVNRTQRYQSVLGFGAAFTDSTGQMLKSVNQSLADLLIESYFSANGIEYSMGRIPIGVH
;
A
#
# COMPACT_ATOMS: atom_id res chain seq x y z
N MET A 1 -45.04 30.50 -30.57
CA MET A 1 -44.41 29.24 -31.00
C MET A 1 -42.89 29.42 -30.99
N ASN A 2 -42.17 28.38 -30.56
CA ASN A 2 -40.70 28.19 -30.56
C ASN A 2 -39.93 29.00 -29.50
N LYS A 3 -39.77 28.52 -28.25
CA LYS A 3 -38.85 27.45 -27.76
C LYS A 3 -37.39 27.64 -28.19
N HIS A 4 -36.58 28.24 -27.33
CA HIS A 4 -35.17 27.87 -27.14
C HIS A 4 -34.77 28.17 -25.69
N PHE A 5 -34.95 27.14 -24.85
CA PHE A 5 -34.51 27.07 -23.46
C PHE A 5 -33.00 26.77 -23.46
N PRO A 6 -32.14 27.45 -22.68
CA PRO A 6 -30.70 27.28 -22.78
C PRO A 6 -30.28 25.91 -22.19
N ILE A 7 -30.12 24.93 -23.06
CA ILE A 7 -29.55 23.59 -22.78
C ILE A 7 -28.09 23.68 -22.27
N PHE A 8 -27.46 24.85 -22.37
CA PHE A 8 -26.04 25.07 -22.03
C PHE A 8 -25.73 25.06 -20.52
N THR A 9 -26.71 25.32 -19.64
CA THR A 9 -26.48 25.30 -18.18
C THR A 9 -26.53 23.90 -17.57
N LEU A 10 -27.04 22.89 -18.30
CA LEU A 10 -27.07 21.50 -17.82
C LEU A 10 -25.78 20.72 -18.11
N ILE A 11 -25.01 21.14 -19.12
CA ILE A 11 -23.79 20.42 -19.55
C ILE A 11 -22.59 20.75 -18.65
N SER A 12 -22.58 21.91 -17.98
CA SER A 12 -21.51 22.29 -17.05
C SER A 12 -21.50 21.49 -15.75
N CYS A 13 -22.59 20.83 -15.37
CA CYS A 13 -22.64 19.97 -14.17
C CYS A 13 -22.17 18.53 -14.42
N ILE A 14 -21.96 18.13 -15.69
CA ILE A 14 -21.57 16.76 -16.05
C ILE A 14 -20.03 16.60 -16.17
N PHE A 15 -19.28 17.71 -16.15
CA PHE A 15 -17.81 17.70 -16.22
C PHE A 15 -17.10 17.92 -14.88
N PHE A 16 -17.79 17.73 -13.75
CA PHE A 16 -17.09 17.37 -12.51
C PHE A 16 -16.88 15.85 -12.54
N ILE A 17 -15.99 15.39 -13.43
CA ILE A 17 -15.38 14.08 -13.29
C ILE A 17 -14.62 14.17 -11.97
N ILE A 18 -15.24 13.70 -10.90
CA ILE A 18 -14.54 13.41 -9.67
C ILE A 18 -13.54 12.32 -10.08
N THR A 19 -12.30 12.68 -10.38
CA THR A 19 -11.20 11.72 -10.28
C THR A 19 -11.07 11.41 -8.80
N VAL A 20 -11.92 10.51 -8.32
CA VAL A 20 -11.62 9.77 -7.11
C VAL A 20 -10.45 8.90 -7.54
N ASN A 21 -9.22 9.35 -7.25
CA ASN A 21 -8.07 8.44 -7.23
C ASN A 21 -8.30 7.49 -6.04
N GLY A 22 -9.23 6.55 -6.24
CA GLY A 22 -9.45 5.45 -5.35
C GLY A 22 -8.23 4.56 -5.40
N ARG A 23 -7.86 4.01 -4.24
CA ARG A 23 -6.81 3.01 -4.12
C ARG A 23 -7.00 1.91 -5.16
N ARG A 24 -5.93 1.56 -5.88
CA ARG A 24 -5.91 0.37 -6.74
C ARG A 24 -5.78 -0.84 -5.84
N GLU A 25 -6.86 -1.62 -5.74
CA GLU A 25 -6.89 -2.81 -4.91
C GLU A 25 -6.09 -3.98 -5.52
N CYS A 26 -5.67 -4.91 -4.68
CA CYS A 26 -4.99 -6.12 -5.16
C CYS A 26 -5.92 -6.96 -6.05
N ILE A 27 -5.53 -7.18 -7.31
CA ILE A 27 -6.15 -8.21 -8.15
C ILE A 27 -5.61 -9.57 -7.72
N ALA A 28 -6.34 -10.21 -6.81
CA ALA A 28 -5.96 -11.48 -6.22
C ALA A 28 -5.99 -12.64 -7.24
N ARG A 29 -4.88 -13.39 -7.33
CA ARG A 29 -4.79 -14.66 -8.09
C ARG A 29 -4.24 -15.75 -7.19
N LYS A 30 -4.93 -16.89 -7.13
CA LYS A 30 -4.40 -18.10 -6.50
C LYS A 30 -3.39 -18.78 -7.42
N VAL A 31 -2.24 -19.13 -6.89
CA VAL A 31 -1.18 -19.83 -7.62
C VAL A 31 -1.09 -21.25 -7.07
N GLN A 32 -0.91 -22.25 -7.94
CA GLN A 32 -0.75 -23.64 -7.51
C GLN A 32 0.49 -23.75 -6.60
N ASN A 33 0.35 -24.38 -5.43
CA ASN A 33 1.41 -24.54 -4.42
C ASN A 33 1.92 -23.23 -3.78
N ALA A 34 1.17 -22.14 -3.88
CA ALA A 34 1.47 -20.89 -3.18
C ALA A 34 0.20 -20.22 -2.64
N ASP A 35 0.39 -19.25 -1.76
CA ASP A 35 -0.69 -18.38 -1.31
C ASP A 35 -1.11 -17.40 -2.44
N THR A 36 -2.12 -16.59 -2.18
CA THR A 36 -2.63 -15.58 -3.12
C THR A 36 -1.55 -14.55 -3.50
N VAL A 37 -1.49 -14.13 -4.76
CA VAL A 37 -0.63 -13.03 -5.24
C VAL A 37 -1.47 -11.87 -5.77
N CYS A 38 -0.90 -10.67 -5.80
CA CYS A 38 -1.49 -9.52 -6.50
C CYS A 38 -0.93 -9.48 -7.92
N VAL A 39 -1.81 -9.48 -8.91
CA VAL A 39 -1.42 -9.47 -10.32
C VAL A 39 -1.15 -8.04 -10.75
N CYS A 40 0.09 -7.80 -11.19
CA CYS A 40 0.52 -6.56 -11.81
C CYS A 40 0.83 -6.80 -13.29
N ASN A 41 0.51 -5.82 -14.14
CA ASN A 41 0.78 -5.83 -15.56
C ASN A 41 1.11 -4.39 -16.04
N ALA A 42 1.32 -4.20 -17.34
CA ALA A 42 1.77 -2.93 -17.91
C ALA A 42 0.82 -1.73 -17.69
N THR A 43 -0.44 -1.96 -17.32
CA THR A 43 -1.44 -0.92 -17.13
C THR A 43 -2.03 -0.90 -15.72
N TYR A 44 -1.67 -1.86 -14.87
CA TYR A 44 -2.27 -2.03 -13.55
C TYR A 44 -1.30 -2.63 -12.55
N CYS A 45 -1.21 -2.00 -11.39
CA CYS A 45 -0.60 -2.52 -10.17
C CYS A 45 -1.40 -1.97 -8.99
N ASP A 46 -1.51 -2.72 -7.90
CA ASP A 46 -2.08 -2.19 -6.67
C ASP A 46 -1.19 -1.12 -6.05
N ASP A 47 -1.80 -0.19 -5.32
CA ASP A 47 -1.09 0.85 -4.57
C ASP A 47 -1.49 0.88 -3.11
N LEU A 48 -0.61 1.49 -2.32
CA LEU A 48 -0.80 1.71 -0.91
C LEU A 48 -1.27 3.15 -0.65
N PRO A 49 -2.20 3.33 0.29
CA PRO A 49 -2.61 4.67 0.69
C PRO A 49 -1.43 5.37 1.38
N ALA A 50 -1.27 6.67 1.10
CA ALA A 50 -0.26 7.49 1.76
C ALA A 50 -0.41 7.40 3.29
N LEU A 51 0.71 7.22 3.99
CA LEU A 51 0.70 7.13 5.44
C LEU A 51 0.31 8.46 6.07
N GLN A 52 -0.86 8.47 6.70
CA GLN A 52 -1.36 9.62 7.45
C GLN A 52 -1.26 9.36 8.95
N ARG A 53 -0.81 10.38 9.70
CA ARG A 53 -0.81 10.32 11.16
C ARG A 53 -2.26 10.20 11.65
N PRO A 54 -2.62 9.17 12.43
CA PRO A 54 -3.97 9.05 12.96
C PRO A 54 -4.26 10.17 13.97
N GLN A 55 -5.55 10.48 14.15
CA GLN A 55 -5.99 11.43 15.18
C GLN A 55 -5.61 10.91 16.58
N PRO A 56 -5.38 11.80 17.57
CA PRO A 56 -5.11 11.39 18.94
C PRO A 56 -6.18 10.42 19.47
N GLY A 57 -5.76 9.32 20.09
CA GLY A 57 -6.68 8.27 20.58
C GLY A 57 -7.05 7.21 19.53
N PHE A 58 -6.52 7.29 18.31
CA PHE A 58 -6.68 6.27 17.28
C PHE A 58 -5.33 5.70 16.81
N ALA A 59 -5.37 4.48 16.29
CA ALA A 59 -4.28 3.83 15.59
C ALA A 59 -4.75 3.39 14.20
N THR A 60 -3.86 3.51 13.20
CA THR A 60 -4.05 2.89 11.89
C THR A 60 -3.45 1.49 11.94
N VAL A 61 -4.25 0.48 11.59
CA VAL A 61 -3.84 -0.92 11.55
C VAL A 61 -3.81 -1.38 10.10
N PHE A 62 -2.71 -2.01 9.69
CA PHE A 62 -2.57 -2.65 8.39
C PHE A 62 -2.51 -4.16 8.57
N GLU A 63 -3.38 -4.89 7.88
CA GLU A 63 -3.46 -6.34 7.97
C GLU A 63 -3.21 -7.02 6.62
N SER A 64 -2.39 -8.05 6.65
CA SER A 64 -2.19 -9.00 5.56
C SER A 64 -2.32 -10.42 6.09
N ASN A 65 -2.97 -11.32 5.35
CA ASN A 65 -3.19 -12.69 5.79
C ASN A 65 -3.20 -13.71 4.64
N LYS A 66 -3.24 -15.00 4.98
CA LYS A 66 -3.28 -16.10 4.02
C LYS A 66 -4.59 -16.15 3.22
N GLN A 67 -5.70 -15.68 3.79
CA GLN A 67 -6.99 -15.61 3.09
C GLN A 67 -6.97 -14.60 1.92
N GLY A 68 -5.99 -13.69 1.88
CA GLY A 68 -5.78 -12.79 0.75
C GLY A 68 -5.90 -11.31 1.10
N LEU A 69 -5.98 -10.93 2.37
CA LEU A 69 -5.88 -9.51 2.75
C LEU A 69 -4.48 -8.99 2.42
N ARG A 70 -4.42 -7.79 1.83
CA ARG A 70 -3.18 -7.16 1.36
C ARG A 70 -3.18 -5.70 1.81
N PHE A 71 -2.42 -5.41 2.87
CA PHE A 71 -2.38 -4.08 3.50
C PHE A 71 -3.79 -3.51 3.69
N ARG A 72 -4.72 -4.33 4.21
CA ARG A 72 -6.06 -3.86 4.54
C ARG A 72 -5.93 -2.87 5.68
N GLN A 73 -6.35 -1.63 5.46
CA GLN A 73 -6.28 -0.59 6.46
C GLN A 73 -7.57 -0.56 7.28
N THR A 74 -7.43 -0.51 8.60
CA THR A 74 -8.53 -0.26 9.54
C THR A 74 -8.10 0.78 10.59
N ALA A 75 -9.07 1.43 11.23
CA ALA A 75 -8.81 2.33 12.34
C ALA A 75 -9.22 1.65 13.65
N LEU A 76 -8.31 1.64 14.62
CA LEU A 76 -8.55 1.15 15.97
C LEU A 76 -8.63 2.36 16.91
N LYS A 77 -9.65 2.38 17.77
CA LYS A 77 -9.79 3.39 18.82
C LYS A 77 -9.19 2.84 20.10
N PHE A 78 -8.33 3.62 20.76
CA PHE A 78 -7.85 3.27 22.09
C PHE A 78 -8.97 3.49 23.10
N ASP A 79 -9.24 2.47 23.90
CA ASP A 79 -10.12 2.63 25.06
C ASP A 79 -9.42 3.45 26.14
N SER A 80 -10.18 4.33 26.78
CA SER A 80 -9.70 5.22 27.85
C SER A 80 -9.37 4.50 29.15
N MET A 81 -9.73 3.21 29.25
CA MET A 81 -9.46 2.34 30.38
C MET A 81 -8.88 1.05 29.82
N ALA A 82 -7.82 0.53 30.44
CA ALA A 82 -7.41 -0.85 30.22
C ALA A 82 -8.54 -1.74 30.74
N SER A 83 -9.51 -2.02 29.88
CA SER A 83 -10.54 -3.02 30.14
C SER A 83 -9.77 -4.31 30.44
N GLN A 84 -9.68 -4.69 31.71
CA GLN A 84 -9.25 -6.03 32.08
C GLN A 84 -10.24 -6.96 31.38
N SER A 85 -9.85 -7.48 30.22
CA SER A 85 -10.66 -8.44 29.52
C SER A 85 -10.81 -9.61 30.47
N THR A 86 -12.04 -9.88 30.91
CA THR A 86 -12.42 -11.07 31.69
C THR A 86 -12.31 -12.36 30.87
N ALA A 87 -11.75 -12.28 29.66
CA ALA A 87 -11.37 -13.42 28.86
C ALA A 87 -10.15 -14.09 29.48
N ASP A 88 -10.28 -15.39 29.74
CA ASP A 88 -9.34 -16.28 30.45
C ASP A 88 -7.92 -16.34 29.83
N GLN A 89 -7.66 -15.62 28.72
CA GLN A 89 -6.37 -15.56 28.02
C GLN A 89 -6.13 -14.16 27.42
N SER A 90 -5.85 -13.17 28.27
CA SER A 90 -5.44 -11.83 27.80
C SER A 90 -3.92 -11.77 27.59
N VAL A 91 -3.48 -11.29 26.42
CA VAL A 91 -2.06 -10.99 26.14
C VAL A 91 -1.87 -9.49 26.18
N THR A 92 -1.07 -9.00 27.12
CA THR A 92 -0.76 -7.57 27.26
C THR A 92 0.64 -7.26 26.74
N ILE A 93 0.73 -6.34 25.78
CA ILE A 93 2.00 -5.83 25.24
C ILE A 93 2.20 -4.40 25.75
N THR A 94 3.33 -4.16 26.45
CA THR A 94 3.65 -2.84 27.03
C THR A 94 4.84 -2.22 26.32
N VAL A 95 4.72 -0.97 25.87
CA VAL A 95 5.79 -0.21 25.20
C VAL A 95 6.46 0.75 26.18
N ASN A 96 7.74 0.51 26.51
CA ASN A 96 8.52 1.43 27.33
C ASN A 96 9.32 2.41 26.45
N ARG A 97 8.98 3.70 26.49
CA ARG A 97 9.61 4.75 25.66
C ARG A 97 10.94 5.28 26.23
N THR A 98 11.30 4.94 27.47
CA THR A 98 12.58 5.37 28.09
C THR A 98 13.72 4.43 27.72
N GLN A 99 13.42 3.17 27.43
CA GLN A 99 14.39 2.19 26.96
C GLN A 99 14.56 2.31 25.44
N ARG A 100 15.74 2.75 25.00
CA ARG A 100 16.08 2.94 23.58
C ARG A 100 17.10 1.91 23.12
N TYR A 101 17.04 1.57 21.84
CA TYR A 101 17.96 0.66 21.16
C TYR A 101 18.56 1.35 19.91
N GLN A 102 18.92 0.57 18.88
CA GLN A 102 19.47 1.11 17.63
C GLN A 102 18.48 1.98 16.86
N SER A 103 19.01 2.92 16.09
CA SER A 103 18.24 3.63 15.06
C SER A 103 18.10 2.76 13.81
N VAL A 104 16.94 2.85 13.15
CA VAL A 104 16.70 2.16 11.88
C VAL A 104 17.16 3.06 10.73
N LEU A 105 18.13 2.60 9.93
CA LEU A 105 18.63 3.34 8.77
C LEU A 105 17.64 3.30 7.61
N GLY A 106 16.96 2.17 7.40
CA GLY A 106 15.98 2.01 6.35
C GLY A 106 15.60 0.55 6.09
N PHE A 107 14.81 0.35 5.05
CA PHE A 107 14.43 -0.95 4.50
C PHE A 107 14.62 -0.92 3.00
N GLY A 108 14.92 -2.07 2.40
CA GLY A 108 15.32 -2.11 1.00
C GLY A 108 15.46 -3.51 0.44
N ALA A 109 16.00 -3.57 -0.78
CA ALA A 109 16.31 -4.80 -1.50
C ALA A 109 17.70 -4.73 -2.16
N ALA A 110 18.11 -5.85 -2.77
CA ALA A 110 19.32 -5.92 -3.57
C ALA A 110 19.00 -5.79 -5.06
N PHE A 111 19.81 -5.00 -5.77
CA PHE A 111 19.79 -4.91 -7.23
C PHE A 111 20.87 -5.83 -7.79
N THR A 112 20.52 -7.10 -7.96
CA THR A 112 21.42 -8.11 -8.53
C THR A 112 21.30 -8.17 -10.05
N ASP A 113 22.23 -8.86 -10.72
CA ASP A 113 22.14 -9.10 -12.17
C ASP A 113 20.83 -9.79 -12.55
N SER A 114 20.34 -10.73 -11.73
CA SER A 114 19.06 -11.39 -11.95
C SER A 114 17.88 -10.42 -11.86
N THR A 115 17.89 -9.48 -10.91
CA THR A 115 16.90 -8.39 -10.84
C THR A 115 16.97 -7.52 -12.10
N GLY A 116 18.18 -7.15 -12.54
CA GLY A 116 18.40 -6.37 -13.76
C GLY A 116 17.90 -7.09 -15.02
N GLN A 117 18.18 -8.39 -15.15
CA GLN A 117 17.71 -9.21 -16.26
C GLN A 117 16.18 -9.37 -16.25
N MET A 118 15.58 -9.55 -15.08
CA MET A 118 14.13 -9.65 -14.92
C MET A 118 13.44 -8.34 -15.35
N LEU A 119 13.94 -7.19 -14.89
CA LEU A 119 13.40 -5.88 -15.32
C LEU A 119 13.57 -5.63 -16.82
N LYS A 120 14.66 -6.10 -17.43
CA LYS A 120 14.86 -6.04 -18.89
C LYS A 120 13.94 -6.98 -19.68
N SER A 121 13.46 -8.06 -19.07
CA SER A 121 12.58 -9.03 -19.73
C SER A 121 11.12 -8.58 -19.83
N VAL A 122 10.74 -7.53 -19.11
CA VAL A 122 9.39 -6.93 -19.15
C VAL A 122 9.41 -5.63 -19.94
N ASN A 123 8.22 -5.12 -20.31
CA ASN A 123 8.14 -3.81 -20.95
C ASN A 123 8.39 -2.68 -19.93
N GLN A 124 8.74 -1.50 -20.45
CA GLN A 124 9.11 -0.33 -19.63
C GLN A 124 7.99 0.05 -18.64
N SER A 125 6.73 0.09 -19.07
CA SER A 125 5.61 0.47 -18.20
C SER A 125 5.44 -0.47 -17.01
N LEU A 126 5.61 -1.78 -17.21
CA LEU A 126 5.60 -2.75 -16.11
C LEU A 126 6.85 -2.61 -15.22
N ALA A 127 8.03 -2.39 -15.80
CA ALA A 127 9.24 -2.13 -15.02
C ALA A 127 9.07 -0.90 -14.12
N ASP A 128 8.50 0.19 -14.63
CA ASP A 128 8.24 1.41 -13.88
C ASP A 128 7.25 1.16 -12.73
N LEU A 129 6.12 0.49 -13.00
CA LEU A 129 5.14 0.12 -11.96
C LEU A 129 5.77 -0.75 -10.86
N LEU A 130 6.64 -1.70 -11.22
CA LEU A 130 7.35 -2.53 -10.25
C LEU A 130 8.28 -1.70 -9.36
N ILE A 131 9.06 -0.79 -9.95
CA ILE A 131 9.94 0.10 -9.19
C ILE A 131 9.11 1.05 -8.31
N GLU A 132 8.00 1.58 -8.81
CA GLU A 132 7.06 2.40 -8.04
C GLU A 132 6.50 1.65 -6.83
N SER A 133 6.09 0.39 -7.00
CA SER A 133 5.60 -0.44 -5.88
C SER A 133 6.64 -0.60 -4.77
N TYR A 134 7.94 -0.55 -5.08
CA TYR A 134 9.01 -0.65 -4.08
C TYR A 134 9.43 0.70 -3.51
N PHE A 135 9.67 1.72 -4.33
CA PHE A 135 10.41 2.93 -3.94
C PHE A 135 9.56 4.21 -3.93
N SER A 136 8.32 4.20 -4.44
CA SER A 136 7.46 5.39 -4.46
C SER A 136 6.62 5.54 -3.19
N ALA A 137 6.09 6.75 -2.98
CA ALA A 137 5.13 7.06 -1.92
C ALA A 137 3.77 6.33 -2.06
N ASN A 138 3.49 5.78 -3.24
CA ASN A 138 2.31 4.96 -3.49
C ASN A 138 2.61 3.45 -3.34
N GLY A 139 3.86 3.11 -3.01
CA GLY A 139 4.36 1.76 -2.78
C GLY A 139 4.75 1.53 -1.32
N ILE A 140 5.73 0.65 -1.07
CA ILE A 140 6.23 0.34 0.28
C ILE A 140 7.42 1.21 0.72
N GLU A 141 7.74 2.27 -0.04
CA GLU A 141 8.72 3.30 0.32
C GLU A 141 10.08 2.75 0.80
N TYR A 142 10.65 1.79 0.07
CA TYR A 142 12.04 1.38 0.29
C TYR A 142 12.96 2.60 0.22
N SER A 143 13.84 2.70 1.20
CA SER A 143 14.79 3.80 1.36
C SER A 143 16.24 3.39 1.15
N MET A 144 16.50 2.11 0.90
CA MET A 144 17.84 1.56 0.68
C MET A 144 17.88 0.58 -0.48
N GLY A 145 19.05 0.49 -1.12
CA GLY A 145 19.36 -0.48 -2.15
C GLY A 145 20.77 -1.04 -1.96
N ARG A 146 20.93 -2.36 -2.04
CA ARG A 146 22.25 -3.01 -2.03
C ARG A 146 22.68 -3.35 -3.46
N ILE A 147 23.88 -2.94 -3.84
CA ILE A 147 24.46 -3.23 -5.16
C ILE A 147 25.72 -4.11 -4.95
N PRO A 148 25.79 -5.30 -5.54
CA PRO A 148 27.02 -6.10 -5.57
C PRO A 148 28.15 -5.37 -6.33
N ILE A 149 29.38 -5.44 -5.83
CA ILE A 149 30.57 -4.96 -6.55
C ILE A 149 31.25 -6.18 -7.17
N GLY A 150 31.26 -6.24 -8.49
CA GLY A 150 31.70 -7.41 -9.26
C GLY A 150 30.54 -8.35 -9.60
N VAL A 151 30.75 -9.13 -10.66
CA VAL A 151 29.81 -10.09 -11.22
C VAL A 151 30.62 -11.30 -11.68
N HIS A 152 30.07 -12.50 -11.51
CA HIS A 152 30.49 -13.64 -12.31
C HIS A 152 29.27 -14.46 -12.72
#